data_AF-I4I418-F1
#
_entry.id   AF-I4I418-F1
#
_cell.length_a   1.000
_cell.length_b   1.000
_cell.length_c   1.000
_cell.angle_alpha   90.00
_cell.angle_beta   90.00
_cell.angle_gamma   90.00
#
_symmetry.space_group_name_H-M   'P 1'
#
loop_
_entity.id
_entity.type
_entity.pdbx_description
1 polymer ?
#
loop_
_entity_poly.entity_id
_entity_poly.type
_entity_poly.pdbx_seq_one_letter_code
_entity_poly.pdbx_strand_id
1 'polypeptide(L)'
;MENVTETTLLSPKGTFPAKVVKVIDDYKLVINRGEISGIREGQRMLVYNTSEEEIKDPQTGESLGYLDLVRGTGTITFVQEKISILQSDRANNKGSRLL
;
A
#
# COMPACT_ATOMS: atom_id res chain seq x y z
N MET A 1 -1.19 4.99 40.30
CA MET A 1 -0.16 4.60 39.32
C MET A 1 -0.87 3.80 38.25
N GLU A 2 -1.35 4.48 37.22
CA GLU A 2 -1.93 3.83 36.05
C GLU A 2 -0.85 3.82 34.97
N ASN A 3 -0.23 2.67 34.78
CA ASN A 3 0.65 2.43 33.64
C ASN A 3 -0.26 2.26 32.42
N VAL A 4 -0.64 3.40 31.82
CA VAL A 4 -1.25 3.40 30.50
C VAL A 4 -0.13 3.01 29.54
N THR A 5 -0.07 1.74 29.18
CA THR A 5 0.75 1.28 28.06
C THR A 5 0.30 2.06 26.84
N GLU A 6 1.07 3.07 26.46
CA GLU A 6 0.95 3.73 25.17
C GLU A 6 0.94 2.63 24.11
N THR A 7 -0.22 2.39 23.50
CA THR A 7 -0.30 1.63 22.26
C THR A 7 0.59 2.39 21.30
N THR A 8 1.81 1.89 21.10
CA THR A 8 2.78 2.48 20.17
C THR A 8 2.03 2.58 18.85
N LEU A 9 1.70 3.80 18.42
CA LEU A 9 1.27 4.00 17.05
C LEU A 9 2.44 3.49 16.21
N LEU A 10 2.30 2.30 15.62
CA LEU A 10 3.33 1.60 14.84
C LEU A 10 3.89 2.46 13.70
N SER A 11 3.25 3.61 13.43
CA SER A 11 3.77 4.64 12.56
C SER A 11 3.28 6.03 13.05
N PRO A 12 4.15 7.06 13.03
CA PRO A 12 3.73 8.44 13.25
C PRO A 12 2.55 8.84 12.34
N LYS A 13 1.71 9.76 12.81
CA LYS A 13 0.63 10.36 12.01
C LYS A 13 1.23 10.98 10.74
N GLY A 14 0.77 10.55 9.56
CA GLY A 14 1.28 10.99 8.26
C GLY A 14 2.25 10.02 7.55
N THR A 15 2.62 8.91 8.19
CA THR A 15 3.44 7.87 7.54
C THR A 15 2.70 7.22 6.36
N PHE A 16 1.37 7.07 6.46
CA PHE A 16 0.53 6.44 5.44
C PHE A 16 -0.67 7.31 5.02
N PRO A 17 -1.19 7.13 3.79
CA PRO A 17 -0.72 6.18 2.78
C PRO A 17 0.60 6.60 2.11
N ALA A 18 1.42 5.60 1.76
CA ALA A 18 2.57 5.79 0.90
C ALA A 18 2.10 5.99 -0.54
N LYS A 19 2.85 6.77 -1.34
CA LYS A 19 2.54 6.99 -2.75
C LYS A 19 3.47 6.18 -3.64
N VAL A 20 2.91 5.55 -4.67
CA VAL A 20 3.69 4.96 -5.77
C VAL A 20 4.31 6.11 -6.57
N VAL A 21 5.63 6.11 -6.70
CA VAL A 21 6.39 7.15 -7.44
C VAL A 21 6.98 6.64 -8.74
N LYS A 22 7.09 5.31 -8.90
CA LYS A 22 7.57 4.69 -10.13
C LYS A 22 7.00 3.28 -10.24
N VAL A 23 6.58 2.90 -11.45
CA VAL A 23 6.33 1.50 -11.81
C VAL A 23 7.57 1.02 -12.57
N ILE A 24 8.21 -0.06 -12.10
CA ILE A 24 9.42 -0.61 -12.72
C ILE A 24 9.02 -1.59 -13.82
N ASP A 25 8.13 -2.52 -13.48
CA ASP A 25 7.57 -3.54 -14.36
C ASP A 25 6.20 -3.98 -13.82
N ASP A 26 5.57 -4.97 -14.47
CA ASP A 26 4.24 -5.49 -14.11
C ASP A 26 4.13 -6.03 -12.67
N TYR A 27 5.27 -6.31 -12.03
CA TYR A 27 5.35 -6.93 -10.71
C TYR A 27 6.09 -6.07 -9.69
N LYS A 28 6.69 -4.94 -10.06
CA LYS A 28 7.51 -4.12 -9.14
C LYS A 28 7.18 -2.63 -9.20
N LEU A 29 7.05 -2.05 -8.02
CA LEU A 29 6.70 -0.65 -7.79
C LEU A 29 7.71 -0.01 -6.84
N VAL A 30 7.89 1.31 -6.93
CA VAL A 30 8.64 2.10 -5.95
C VAL A 30 7.66 2.97 -5.17
N ILE A 31 7.74 2.95 -3.84
CA ILE A 31 6.97 3.84 -2.96
C ILE A 31 7.88 4.91 -2.34
N ASN A 32 7.32 6.08 -2.05
CA ASN A 32 8.03 7.21 -1.40
C ASN A 32 8.22 7.04 0.11
N ARG A 33 8.44 5.81 0.58
CA ARG A 33 8.68 5.47 1.97
C ARG A 33 9.82 4.47 2.05
N GLY A 34 10.74 4.73 2.96
CA GLY A 34 11.93 3.91 3.17
C GLY A 34 12.20 3.72 4.66
N GLU A 35 13.45 3.47 5.01
CA GLU A 35 13.91 3.18 6.38
C GLU A 35 13.50 4.27 7.38
N ILE A 36 13.64 5.56 7.03
CA ILE A 36 13.30 6.67 7.93
C ILE A 36 11.79 6.76 8.22
N SER A 37 10.98 6.09 7.40
CA SER A 37 9.53 5.98 7.57
C SER A 37 9.11 4.70 8.30
N GLY A 38 10.07 3.89 8.76
CA GLY A 38 9.83 2.62 9.44
C GLY A 38 9.51 1.44 8.52
N ILE A 39 9.73 1.56 7.21
CA ILE A 39 9.53 0.45 6.27
C ILE A 39 10.62 -0.60 6.46
N ARG A 40 10.23 -1.87 6.47
CA ARG A 40 11.14 -3.01 6.56
C ARG A 40 10.89 -4.01 5.43
N GLU A 41 11.93 -4.72 5.02
CA GLU A 41 11.79 -5.86 4.10
C GLU A 41 10.87 -6.93 4.71
N GLY A 42 10.11 -7.60 3.84
CA GLY A 42 9.09 -8.57 4.24
C GLY A 42 7.76 -7.94 4.68
N GLN A 43 7.67 -6.61 4.84
CA GLN A 43 6.40 -5.95 5.14
C GLN A 43 5.43 -6.10 3.97
N ARG A 44 4.18 -6.50 4.26
CA ARG A 44 3.12 -6.62 3.27
C ARG A 44 2.34 -5.32 3.13
N MET A 45 1.99 -4.99 1.88
CA MET A 45 1.32 -3.74 1.53
C MET A 45 0.13 -4.02 0.60
N LEU A 46 -0.94 -3.25 0.80
CA LEU A 46 -2.09 -3.17 -0.12
C LEU A 46 -1.86 -2.00 -1.08
N VAL A 47 -2.02 -2.25 -2.38
CA VAL A 47 -1.96 -1.23 -3.42
C VAL A 47 -3.39 -0.96 -3.89
N TYR A 48 -3.79 0.31 -3.90
CA TYR A 48 -5.12 0.74 -4.29
C TYR A 48 -5.07 2.09 -5.00
N ASN A 49 -6.16 2.46 -5.67
CA ASN A 49 -6.43 3.85 -6.06
C ASN A 49 -7.77 4.29 -5.47
N THR A 50 -7.88 5.57 -5.15
CA THR A 50 -9.17 6.15 -4.78
C THR A 50 -9.98 6.46 -6.04
N SER A 51 -11.29 6.21 -6.01
CA SER A 51 -12.21 6.50 -7.12
C SER A 51 -12.21 7.98 -7.49
N GLU A 52 -12.52 8.29 -8.75
CA GLU A 52 -12.68 9.68 -9.20
C GLU A 52 -14.04 10.25 -8.78
N GLU A 53 -15.05 9.37 -8.73
CA GLU A 53 -16.41 9.72 -8.35
C GLU A 53 -16.66 9.42 -6.87
N GLU A 54 -17.37 10.33 -6.24
CA GLU A 54 -17.90 10.19 -4.88
C GLU A 54 -19.14 9.29 -4.93
N ILE A 55 -19.20 8.32 -4.01
CA ILE A 55 -20.39 7.49 -3.82
C ILE A 55 -21.39 8.30 -3.01
N LYS A 56 -22.63 8.35 -3.48
CA LYS A 56 -23.74 9.02 -2.78
C LYS A 56 -24.86 8.04 -2.48
N ASP A 57 -25.52 8.24 -1.35
CA ASP A 57 -26.77 7.55 -1.06
C ASP A 57 -27.85 8.01 -2.07
N PRO A 58 -28.51 7.09 -2.80
CA PRO A 58 -29.46 7.45 -3.84
C PRO A 58 -30.79 7.98 -3.31
N GLN A 59 -31.11 7.75 -2.02
CA GLN A 59 -32.33 8.23 -1.38
C GLN A 59 -32.13 9.61 -0.74
N THR A 60 -31.00 9.83 -0.05
CA THR A 60 -30.75 11.08 0.70
C THR A 60 -29.86 12.06 -0.05
N GLY A 61 -29.07 11.59 -1.02
CA GLY A 61 -28.03 12.37 -1.68
C GLY A 61 -26.79 12.61 -0.81
N GLU A 62 -26.72 12.00 0.38
CA GLU A 62 -25.59 12.12 1.29
C GLU A 62 -24.31 11.53 0.67
N SER A 63 -23.19 12.19 0.89
CA SER A 63 -21.88 11.66 0.52
C SER A 63 -21.50 10.48 1.42
N LEU A 64 -21.21 9.34 0.79
CA LEU A 64 -20.62 8.16 1.42
C LEU A 64 -19.10 8.10 1.21
N GLY A 65 -18.51 9.15 0.62
CA GLY A 65 -17.08 9.27 0.35
C GLY A 65 -16.62 8.63 -0.96
N TYR A 66 -15.32 8.35 -1.05
CA TYR A 66 -14.69 7.77 -2.24
C TYR A 66 -14.27 6.32 -1.98
N LEU A 67 -14.28 5.50 -3.03
CA LEU A 67 -13.95 4.08 -2.93
C LEU A 67 -12.46 3.84 -3.15
N ASP A 68 -11.82 3.13 -2.23
CA ASP A 68 -10.47 2.61 -2.43
C ASP A 68 -10.51 1.30 -3.24
N LEU A 69 -10.24 1.43 -4.54
CA LEU A 69 -10.19 0.36 -5.52
C LEU A 69 -8.87 -0.40 -5.42
N VAL A 70 -8.91 -1.61 -4.84
CA VAL A 70 -7.74 -2.47 -4.69
C VAL A 70 -7.16 -2.88 -6.06
N ARG A 71 -5.85 -2.66 -6.23
CA ARG A 71 -5.09 -3.04 -7.43
C ARG A 71 -4.24 -4.29 -7.21
N GLY A 72 -3.85 -4.58 -5.99
CA GLY A 72 -3.14 -5.80 -5.63
C GLY A 72 -2.50 -5.74 -4.25
N THR A 73 -1.77 -6.80 -3.91
CA THR A 73 -0.94 -6.87 -2.71
C THR A 73 0.50 -7.17 -3.10
N GLY A 74 1.42 -6.80 -2.24
CA GLY A 74 2.83 -7.11 -2.45
C GLY A 74 3.62 -7.10 -1.15
N THR A 75 4.88 -7.46 -1.28
CA THR A 75 5.84 -7.53 -0.18
C THR A 75 7.03 -6.61 -0.48
N ILE A 76 7.50 -5.86 0.51
CA ILE A 76 8.68 -5.01 0.37
C ILE A 76 9.91 -5.91 0.24
N THR A 77 10.66 -5.76 -0.86
CA THR A 77 11.84 -6.58 -1.17
C THR A 77 13.16 -5.82 -1.14
N PHE A 78 13.11 -4.49 -1.11
CA PHE A 78 14.30 -3.65 -0.99
C PHE A 78 13.95 -2.33 -0.31
N VAL A 79 14.77 -1.90 0.64
CA VAL A 79 14.58 -0.64 1.37
C VAL A 79 15.81 0.24 1.23
N GLN A 80 15.59 1.51 0.88
CA GLN A 80 16.56 2.59 0.98
C GLN A 80 16.09 3.59 2.04
N GLU A 81 16.88 4.63 2.29
CA GLU A 81 16.56 5.65 3.29
C GLU A 81 15.16 6.26 3.09
N LYS A 82 14.80 6.64 1.85
CA LYS A 82 13.58 7.40 1.53
C LYS A 82 12.58 6.68 0.63
N ILE A 83 12.99 5.58 0.01
CA ILE A 83 12.16 4.80 -0.92
C ILE A 83 12.31 3.31 -0.66
N SER A 84 11.35 2.54 -1.16
CA SER A 84 11.42 1.07 -1.13
C SER A 84 10.76 0.48 -2.37
N ILE A 85 11.14 -0.76 -2.68
CA ILE A 85 10.58 -1.54 -3.79
C ILE A 85 9.56 -2.53 -3.22
N LEU A 86 8.34 -2.48 -3.73
CA LEU A 86 7.30 -3.45 -3.50
C LEU A 86 7.28 -4.44 -4.67
N GLN A 87 7.31 -5.74 -4.36
CA GLN A 87 7.06 -6.80 -5.33
C GLN A 87 5.65 -7.36 -5.15
N SER A 88 4.91 -7.48 -6.24
CA SER A 88 3.55 -8.03 -6.29
C SER A 88 3.52 -9.50 -5.87
N ASP A 89 2.47 -9.88 -5.13
CA ASP A 89 2.21 -11.28 -4.75
C ASP A 89 1.62 -12.10 -5.91
N ARG A 90 1.31 -11.47 -7.05
CA ARG A 90 0.82 -12.19 -8.24
C ARG A 90 1.92 -13.09 -8.80
N ALA A 91 1.63 -14.38 -8.91
CA ALA A 91 2.52 -15.33 -9.60
C ALA A 91 2.68 -14.93 -11.07
N ASN A 92 3.93 -14.96 -11.56
CA ASN A 92 4.22 -14.78 -12.96
C ASN A 92 3.78 -16.04 -13.74
N ASN A 93 2.51 -16.10 -14.12
CA ASN A 93 2.00 -17.16 -14.98
C ASN A 93 2.44 -16.92 -16.44
N LYS A 94 3.76 -16.85 -16.69
CA LYS A 94 4.30 -17.06 -18.03
C LYS A 94 4.28 -18.57 -18.26
N GLY A 95 3.17 -19.03 -18.83
CA GLY A 95 2.84 -20.41 -19.22
C GLY A 95 3.86 -21.49 -18.87
N SER A 96 3.57 -22.28 -17.84
CA SER A 96 4.09 -23.64 -17.75
C SER A 96 3.36 -24.48 -18.80
N ARG A 97 3.74 -24.31 -20.08
CA ARG A 97 3.49 -25.32 -21.10
C ARG A 97 4.71 -26.23 -21.09
N LEU A 98 4.73 -27.12 -20.10
CA LEU A 98 5.57 -28.30 -20.13
C LEU A 98 5.13 -29.15 -21.34
N LEU A 99 6.14 -29.56 -22.10
CA LEU A 99 6.08 -30.42 -23.28
C LEU A 99 5.30 -31.71 -23.02
#